data_AF-A0A1H5ZNU4-F1
#
_entry.id   AF-A0A1H5ZNU4-F1
#
_cell.length_a   1.000
_cell.length_b   1.000
_cell.length_c   1.000
_cell.angle_alpha   90.00
_cell.angle_beta   90.00
_cell.angle_gamma   90.00
#
_symmetry.space_group_name_H-M   'P 1'
#
loop_
_entity.id
_entity.type
_entity.pdbx_description
1 polymer ?
#
loop_
_entity_poly.entity_id
_entity_poly.type
_entity_poly.pdbx_seq_one_letter_code
_entity_poly.pdbx_strand_id
1 'polypeptide(L)'
;MSSQPDATADANAPAESVAAALSSAAFVRIAARADGDALAGAGLLARGLRGVEVPFQVRVAPLGTDVSTASTDGLLVAVGSDFPEADVTIDAAGRPASLRAHDVATTLVGDSGRVPEPNGAVDPVLALAGTVASGEHPDSVAASLVEAATESGSIERRPGVAIPVDDVVDGLAHSTLVHAPFSGDEDAVRAELSSVIEGDRVARDEETRRSIASLVALAIAGDDESTPRGATAVERLLRPYETPDGPVATLGGFADVLNAVAVERPGVGVALALGHGGRSAALDAWRTHARAVHRAIGTAHTGRYDGVFVVRGDVGSGGGDVSGDGGDAEDDVDDEDATLGRLRTAAGLVRDFRSPEPLVAALGDGVAALAARESGAGEAAAALATEFATATAAWSGGPTRAVARFDPETPEADVIAAIREATR
;
A
#
# COMPACT_ATOMS: atom_id res chain seq x y z
N MET A 1 -12.78 -16.69 -40.57
CA MET A 1 -13.31 -16.90 -39.20
C MET A 1 -12.14 -17.32 -38.36
N SER A 2 -11.51 -16.36 -37.69
CA SER A 2 -10.36 -16.60 -36.82
C SER A 2 -10.93 -16.90 -35.44
N SER A 3 -10.61 -18.08 -34.91
CA SER A 3 -11.00 -18.47 -33.56
C SER A 3 -10.28 -17.55 -32.57
N GLN A 4 -11.01 -16.64 -31.95
CA GLN A 4 -10.57 -16.00 -30.71
C GLN A 4 -10.45 -17.12 -29.67
N PRO A 5 -9.29 -17.29 -29.00
CA PRO A 5 -9.22 -18.15 -27.84
C PRO A 5 -10.15 -17.55 -26.78
N ASP A 6 -11.00 -18.42 -26.23
CA ASP A 6 -11.85 -18.17 -25.07
C ASP A 6 -10.93 -18.02 -23.85
N ALA A 7 -10.29 -16.85 -23.72
CA ALA A 7 -9.39 -16.53 -22.63
C ALA A 7 -10.17 -15.73 -21.59
N THR A 8 -10.86 -16.42 -20.69
CA THR A 8 -11.06 -15.85 -19.37
C THR A 8 -9.67 -15.57 -18.80
N ALA A 9 -9.42 -14.35 -18.29
CA ALA A 9 -8.17 -13.99 -17.63
C ALA A 9 -7.93 -14.91 -16.43
N ASP A 10 -7.22 -16.00 -16.66
CA ASP A 10 -6.83 -16.92 -15.61
C ASP A 10 -5.76 -16.21 -14.78
N ALA A 11 -6.17 -15.75 -13.60
CA ALA A 11 -5.27 -15.22 -12.59
C ALA A 11 -4.23 -16.25 -12.14
N ASN A 12 -4.20 -17.49 -12.62
CA ASN A 12 -3.14 -18.49 -12.37
C ASN A 12 -2.36 -18.88 -13.63
N ALA A 13 -2.51 -18.13 -14.73
CA ALA A 13 -1.75 -18.37 -15.95
C ALA A 13 -0.22 -18.37 -15.67
N PRO A 14 0.54 -19.33 -16.24
CA PRO A 14 2.00 -19.39 -16.10
C PRO A 14 2.68 -18.11 -16.58
N ALA A 15 3.81 -17.75 -15.95
CA ALA A 15 4.52 -16.51 -16.25
C ALA A 15 4.95 -16.42 -17.72
N GLU A 16 5.33 -17.54 -18.32
CA GLU A 16 5.71 -17.67 -19.74
C GLU A 16 4.53 -17.38 -20.66
N SER A 17 3.34 -17.86 -20.30
CA SER A 17 2.12 -17.61 -21.09
C SER A 17 1.76 -16.12 -21.06
N VAL A 18 1.87 -15.50 -19.88
CA VAL A 18 1.61 -14.06 -19.72
C VAL A 18 2.66 -13.24 -20.48
N ALA A 19 3.96 -13.58 -20.36
CA ALA A 19 5.04 -12.93 -21.09
C ALA A 19 4.87 -13.04 -22.62
N ALA A 20 4.43 -14.20 -23.12
CA ALA A 20 4.13 -14.39 -24.55
C ALA A 20 2.96 -13.51 -25.02
N ALA A 21 1.90 -13.38 -24.21
CA ALA A 21 0.79 -12.47 -24.51
C ALA A 21 1.24 -11.00 -24.53
N LEU A 22 2.06 -10.59 -23.56
CA LEU A 22 2.60 -9.23 -23.46
C LEU A 22 3.53 -8.88 -24.62
N SER A 23 4.45 -9.77 -24.99
CA SER A 23 5.41 -9.53 -26.09
C SER A 23 4.78 -9.49 -27.48
N SER A 24 3.62 -10.15 -27.65
CA SER A 24 2.89 -10.15 -28.92
C SER A 24 1.87 -9.01 -29.05
N ALA A 25 1.60 -8.28 -27.96
CA ALA A 25 0.65 -7.18 -27.96
C ALA A 25 1.20 -5.96 -28.71
N ALA A 26 0.36 -5.33 -29.52
CA ALA A 26 0.70 -4.05 -30.17
C ALA A 26 0.73 -2.87 -29.18
N PHE A 27 -0.03 -2.99 -28.09
CA PHE A 27 -0.15 -2.00 -27.02
C PHE A 27 -0.71 -2.69 -25.77
N VAL A 28 -0.24 -2.30 -24.59
CA VAL A 28 -0.68 -2.86 -23.30
C VAL A 28 -1.23 -1.77 -22.39
N ARG A 29 -2.44 -1.99 -21.84
CA ARG A 29 -3.06 -1.14 -20.82
C ARG A 29 -2.94 -1.84 -19.47
N ILE A 30 -2.26 -1.21 -18.52
CA ILE A 30 -2.09 -1.73 -17.16
C ILE A 30 -3.02 -0.95 -16.22
N ALA A 31 -3.97 -1.64 -15.60
CA ALA A 31 -4.85 -1.12 -14.57
C ALA A 31 -4.47 -1.73 -13.22
N ALA A 32 -3.97 -0.90 -12.31
CA ALA A 32 -3.51 -1.32 -10.99
C ALA A 32 -4.45 -0.84 -9.89
N ARG A 33 -4.73 -1.68 -8.89
CA ARG A 33 -5.40 -1.24 -7.66
C ARG A 33 -4.61 -0.09 -7.00
N ALA A 34 -5.30 0.83 -6.33
CA ALA A 34 -4.71 1.97 -5.62
C ALA A 34 -3.98 1.55 -4.32
N ASP A 35 -2.91 0.76 -4.45
CA ASP A 35 -2.02 0.37 -3.36
C ASP A 35 -0.59 0.14 -3.80
N GLY A 36 0.30 0.03 -2.81
CA GLY A 36 1.73 -0.07 -3.07
C GLY A 36 2.16 -1.36 -3.73
N ASP A 37 1.47 -2.48 -3.50
CA ASP A 37 1.79 -3.78 -4.11
C ASP A 37 1.43 -3.77 -5.60
N ALA A 38 0.20 -3.39 -5.92
CA ALA A 38 -0.28 -3.29 -7.29
C ALA A 38 0.45 -2.19 -8.08
N LEU A 39 0.75 -1.05 -7.45
CA LEU A 39 1.56 0.01 -8.07
C LEU A 39 2.97 -0.47 -8.39
N ALA A 40 3.63 -1.18 -7.47
CA ALA A 40 4.93 -1.78 -7.72
C ALA A 40 4.86 -2.81 -8.86
N GLY A 41 3.85 -3.68 -8.85
CA GLY A 41 3.60 -4.66 -9.91
C GLY A 41 3.42 -4.01 -11.28
N ALA A 42 2.64 -2.94 -11.37
CA ALA A 42 2.47 -2.19 -12.61
C ALA A 42 3.78 -1.55 -13.09
N GLY A 43 4.58 -1.00 -12.17
CA GLY A 43 5.91 -0.47 -12.49
C GLY A 43 6.86 -1.53 -13.05
N LEU A 44 6.87 -2.73 -12.48
CA LEU A 44 7.70 -3.85 -12.93
C LEU A 44 7.30 -4.34 -14.32
N LEU A 45 6.01 -4.53 -14.57
CA LEU A 45 5.51 -4.89 -15.90
C LEU A 45 5.85 -3.83 -16.94
N ALA A 46 5.65 -2.55 -16.60
CA ALA A 46 5.94 -1.45 -17.50
C ALA A 46 7.45 -1.34 -17.82
N ARG A 47 8.33 -1.62 -16.86
CA ARG A 47 9.78 -1.75 -17.09
C ARG A 47 10.10 -2.93 -18.01
N GLY A 48 9.48 -4.09 -17.80
CA GLY A 48 9.61 -5.26 -18.68
C GLY A 48 9.19 -4.97 -20.12
N LEU A 49 8.00 -4.37 -20.29
CA LEU A 49 7.46 -3.96 -21.59
C LEU A 49 8.37 -2.96 -22.30
N ARG A 50 8.94 -1.99 -21.57
CA ARG A 50 9.96 -1.08 -22.11
C ARG A 50 11.19 -1.83 -22.61
N GLY A 51 11.65 -2.85 -21.87
CA GLY A 51 12.81 -3.68 -22.25
C GLY A 51 12.62 -4.42 -23.58
N VAL A 52 11.37 -4.81 -23.88
CA VAL A 52 10.97 -5.47 -25.14
C VAL A 52 10.33 -4.52 -26.16
N GLU A 53 10.37 -3.22 -25.91
CA GLU A 53 9.85 -2.15 -26.80
C GLU A 53 8.35 -2.24 -27.11
N VAL A 54 7.55 -2.83 -26.21
CA VAL A 54 6.09 -2.82 -26.31
C VAL A 54 5.54 -1.53 -25.68
N PRO A 55 4.77 -0.71 -26.41
CA PRO A 55 4.19 0.51 -25.86
C PRO A 55 3.08 0.20 -24.86
N PHE A 56 2.96 1.06 -23.84
CA PHE A 56 2.02 0.82 -22.75
C PHE A 56 1.42 2.11 -22.17
N GLN A 57 0.33 1.95 -21.44
CA GLN A 57 -0.26 2.95 -20.55
C GLN A 57 -0.48 2.32 -19.17
N VAL A 58 -0.13 3.06 -18.11
CA VAL A 58 -0.41 2.66 -16.73
C VAL A 58 -1.47 3.59 -16.15
N ARG A 59 -2.48 3.01 -15.52
CA ARG A 59 -3.49 3.69 -14.72
C ARG A 59 -3.55 3.02 -13.35
N VAL A 60 -3.49 3.81 -12.29
CA VAL A 60 -3.90 3.36 -10.96
C VAL A 60 -5.39 3.65 -10.88
N ALA A 61 -6.19 2.59 -10.76
CA ALA A 61 -7.64 2.62 -10.80
C ALA A 61 -8.18 2.55 -9.37
N PRO A 62 -8.87 3.60 -8.91
CA PRO A 62 -9.65 3.51 -7.68
C PRO A 62 -10.80 2.51 -7.78
N LEU A 63 -11.39 2.18 -6.63
CA LEU A 63 -12.48 1.21 -6.54
C LEU A 63 -13.64 1.59 -7.47
N GLY A 64 -14.27 0.62 -8.14
CA GLY A 64 -15.42 0.88 -9.02
C GLY A 64 -15.10 1.68 -10.30
N THR A 65 -13.82 1.96 -10.58
CA THR A 65 -13.43 2.60 -11.85
C THR A 65 -13.73 1.68 -13.01
N ASP A 66 -14.56 2.15 -13.94
CA ASP A 66 -14.75 1.48 -15.23
C ASP A 66 -13.48 1.65 -16.09
N VAL A 67 -12.72 0.56 -16.24
CA VAL A 67 -11.50 0.49 -17.05
C VAL A 67 -11.78 0.09 -18.51
N SER A 68 -13.01 -0.32 -18.84
CA SER A 68 -13.43 -0.76 -20.18
C SER A 68 -13.66 0.42 -21.14
N THR A 69 -14.07 1.58 -20.63
CA THR A 69 -14.42 2.78 -21.42
C THR A 69 -13.22 3.48 -22.07
N ALA A 70 -11.98 3.08 -21.74
CA ALA A 70 -10.77 3.81 -22.11
C ALA A 70 -10.17 3.45 -23.48
N SER A 71 -10.81 2.59 -24.28
CA SER A 71 -10.43 2.06 -25.60
C SER A 71 -10.42 0.53 -25.56
N THR A 72 -11.08 -0.12 -26.52
CA THR A 72 -10.99 -1.58 -26.73
C THR A 72 -9.69 -2.01 -27.42
N ASP A 73 -8.80 -1.06 -27.76
CA ASP A 73 -7.53 -1.38 -28.38
C ASP A 73 -6.47 -1.73 -27.33
N GLY A 74 -5.73 -2.81 -27.60
CA GLY A 74 -4.62 -3.28 -26.77
C GLY A 74 -5.02 -4.22 -25.63
N LEU A 75 -4.04 -5.02 -25.20
CA LEU A 75 -4.18 -6.03 -24.14
C LEU A 75 -4.35 -5.35 -22.78
N LEU A 76 -5.46 -5.64 -22.08
CA LEU A 76 -5.74 -5.15 -20.74
C LEU A 76 -5.16 -6.09 -19.68
N VAL A 77 -4.31 -5.53 -18.81
CA VAL A 77 -3.69 -6.21 -17.68
C VAL A 77 -4.22 -5.62 -16.39
N ALA A 78 -4.91 -6.43 -15.59
CA ALA A 78 -5.30 -6.11 -14.23
C ALA A 78 -4.18 -6.44 -13.24
N VAL A 79 -3.90 -5.57 -12.26
CA VAL A 79 -2.88 -5.82 -11.23
C VAL A 79 -3.46 -5.59 -9.84
N GLY A 80 -3.46 -6.63 -9.00
CA GLY A 80 -3.94 -6.60 -7.62
C GLY A 80 -5.47 -6.45 -7.49
N SER A 81 -6.21 -6.67 -8.56
CA SER A 81 -7.67 -6.63 -8.60
C SER A 81 -8.17 -7.50 -9.74
N ASP A 82 -9.32 -8.12 -9.55
CA ASP A 82 -10.01 -8.82 -10.62
C ASP A 82 -10.89 -7.86 -11.40
N PHE A 83 -10.49 -7.54 -12.63
CA PHE A 83 -11.35 -6.87 -13.60
C PHE A 83 -11.94 -7.94 -14.53
N PRO A 84 -13.27 -8.13 -14.58
CA PRO A 84 -13.89 -9.13 -15.45
C PRO A 84 -13.51 -8.98 -16.93
N GLU A 85 -13.22 -7.76 -17.38
CA GLU A 85 -12.86 -7.43 -18.76
C GLU A 85 -11.36 -7.52 -19.06
N ALA A 86 -10.52 -7.86 -18.07
CA ALA A 86 -9.09 -8.00 -18.30
C ALA A 86 -8.79 -9.20 -19.20
N ASP A 87 -7.79 -9.06 -20.07
CA ASP A 87 -7.25 -10.17 -20.85
C ASP A 87 -6.25 -10.98 -20.01
N VAL A 88 -5.56 -10.30 -19.09
CA VAL A 88 -4.58 -10.88 -18.17
C VAL A 88 -4.80 -10.32 -16.78
N THR A 89 -4.76 -11.20 -15.78
CA THR A 89 -4.82 -10.81 -14.38
C THR A 89 -3.52 -11.17 -13.67
N ILE A 90 -2.86 -10.15 -13.11
CA ILE A 90 -1.76 -10.27 -12.16
C ILE A 90 -2.37 -10.14 -10.76
N ASP A 91 -2.99 -11.22 -10.32
CA ASP A 91 -3.57 -11.30 -9.00
C ASP A 91 -2.95 -12.41 -8.14
N ALA A 92 -3.15 -12.22 -6.85
CA ALA A 92 -2.67 -12.93 -5.71
C ALA A 92 -3.66 -14.01 -5.28
N ALA A 93 -3.69 -15.16 -5.97
CA ALA A 93 -4.06 -16.38 -5.27
C ALA A 93 -2.93 -16.72 -4.26
N GLY A 94 -2.87 -15.99 -3.13
CA GLY A 94 -1.95 -16.24 -2.01
C GLY A 94 -0.51 -15.72 -2.15
N ARG A 95 -0.18 -14.84 -3.10
CA ARG A 95 1.15 -14.24 -3.25
C ARG A 95 1.10 -12.75 -3.65
N PRO A 96 2.00 -11.86 -3.20
CA PRO A 96 2.03 -10.45 -3.61
C PRO A 96 2.03 -10.25 -5.13
N ALA A 97 1.26 -9.27 -5.61
CA ALA A 97 1.14 -8.97 -7.04
C ALA A 97 2.48 -8.47 -7.62
N SER A 98 3.27 -7.73 -6.85
CA SER A 98 4.60 -7.26 -7.26
C SER A 98 5.57 -8.41 -7.53
N LEU A 99 5.53 -9.49 -6.75
CA LEU A 99 6.37 -10.66 -6.97
C LEU A 99 5.97 -11.39 -8.25
N ARG A 100 4.66 -11.53 -8.49
CA ARG A 100 4.19 -12.14 -9.74
C ARG A 100 4.58 -11.30 -10.95
N ALA A 101 4.40 -9.99 -10.87
CA ALA A 101 4.81 -9.06 -11.90
C ALA A 101 6.32 -9.11 -12.16
N HIS A 102 7.14 -9.27 -11.10
CA HIS A 102 8.58 -9.45 -11.22
C HIS A 102 8.92 -10.71 -12.01
N ASP A 103 8.29 -11.86 -11.72
CA ASP A 103 8.52 -13.11 -12.46
C ASP A 103 8.15 -12.94 -13.94
N VAL A 104 6.96 -12.41 -14.21
CA VAL A 104 6.48 -12.15 -15.58
C VAL A 104 7.42 -11.21 -16.33
N ALA A 105 7.83 -10.10 -15.71
CA ALA A 105 8.73 -9.14 -16.32
C ALA A 105 10.11 -9.74 -16.59
N THR A 106 10.61 -10.58 -15.68
CA THR A 106 11.91 -11.26 -15.84
C THR A 106 11.86 -12.25 -16.99
N THR A 107 10.79 -13.05 -17.09
CA THR A 107 10.56 -13.96 -18.22
C THR A 107 10.43 -13.19 -19.53
N LEU A 108 9.66 -12.09 -19.55
CA LEU A 108 9.46 -11.24 -20.71
C LEU A 108 10.78 -10.69 -21.28
N VAL A 109 11.68 -10.21 -20.40
CA VAL A 109 12.99 -9.71 -20.81
C VAL A 109 13.91 -10.85 -21.22
N GLY A 110 13.90 -11.99 -20.51
CA GLY A 110 14.73 -13.16 -20.82
C GLY A 110 14.41 -13.83 -22.16
N ASP A 111 13.13 -13.94 -22.52
CA ASP A 111 12.66 -14.55 -23.77
C ASP A 111 12.98 -13.71 -25.02
N SER A 112 13.27 -12.42 -24.85
CA SER A 112 13.56 -11.51 -25.96
C SER A 112 14.85 -11.84 -26.72
N GLY A 113 15.66 -12.78 -26.22
CA GLY A 113 16.94 -13.18 -26.82
C GLY A 113 18.01 -12.08 -26.83
N ARG A 114 17.72 -10.94 -26.18
CA ARG A 114 18.65 -9.82 -26.01
C ARG A 114 19.57 -10.12 -24.83
N VAL A 115 20.85 -9.74 -24.95
CA VAL A 115 21.74 -9.68 -23.78
C VAL A 115 21.21 -8.53 -22.91
N PRO A 116 20.84 -8.78 -21.64
CA PRO A 116 20.42 -7.70 -20.77
C PRO A 116 21.55 -6.66 -20.68
N GLU A 117 21.24 -5.41 -21.00
CA GLU A 117 22.11 -4.31 -20.61
C GLU A 117 22.29 -4.37 -19.07
N PRO A 118 23.43 -3.93 -18.52
CA PRO A 118 23.66 -3.96 -17.06
C PRO A 118 22.60 -3.20 -16.25
N ASN A 119 21.85 -2.28 -16.87
CA ASN A 119 20.70 -1.57 -16.30
C ASN A 119 19.32 -2.09 -16.79
N GLY A 120 19.29 -3.21 -17.51
CA GLY A 120 18.09 -3.84 -18.08
C GLY A 120 17.47 -4.93 -17.22
N ALA A 121 18.03 -5.20 -16.04
CA ALA A 121 17.45 -6.13 -15.08
C ALA A 121 16.16 -5.56 -14.47
N VAL A 122 15.18 -6.42 -14.25
CA VAL A 122 13.96 -6.07 -13.52
C VAL A 122 14.34 -5.71 -12.09
N ASP A 123 13.83 -4.59 -11.60
CA ASP A 123 14.24 -3.97 -10.34
C ASP A 123 13.81 -4.82 -9.12
N PRO A 124 14.75 -5.50 -8.42
CA PRO A 124 14.40 -6.36 -7.30
C PRO A 124 13.94 -5.55 -6.08
N VAL A 125 14.42 -4.31 -5.92
CA VAL A 125 14.07 -3.43 -4.79
C VAL A 125 12.60 -3.05 -4.88
N LEU A 126 12.11 -2.70 -6.09
CA LEU A 126 10.69 -2.39 -6.29
C LEU A 126 9.78 -3.59 -6.02
N ALA A 127 10.16 -4.79 -6.46
CA ALA A 127 9.40 -6.02 -6.20
C ALA A 127 9.29 -6.35 -4.71
N LEU A 128 10.43 -6.25 -4.00
CA LEU A 128 10.49 -6.46 -2.55
C LEU A 128 9.74 -5.35 -1.78
N ALA A 129 9.74 -4.10 -2.26
CA ALA A 129 8.98 -3.01 -1.64
C ALA A 129 7.47 -3.24 -1.79
N GLY A 130 7.01 -3.67 -2.98
CA GLY A 130 5.62 -4.07 -3.19
C GLY A 130 5.21 -5.26 -2.31
N THR A 131 6.13 -6.21 -2.08
CA THR A 131 5.93 -7.33 -1.15
C THR A 131 5.66 -6.82 0.26
N VAL A 132 6.49 -5.90 0.78
CA VAL A 132 6.26 -5.29 2.09
C VAL A 132 4.95 -4.48 2.10
N ALA A 133 4.62 -3.79 1.01
CA ALA A 133 3.39 -3.00 0.90
C ALA A 133 2.12 -3.86 0.95
N SER A 134 2.17 -5.10 0.46
CA SER A 134 1.10 -6.09 0.58
C SER A 134 0.86 -6.56 2.04
N GLY A 135 1.81 -6.28 2.93
CA GLY A 135 1.80 -6.72 4.33
C GLY A 135 2.59 -8.00 4.59
N GLU A 136 3.19 -8.60 3.55
CA GLU A 136 4.03 -9.79 3.66
C GLU A 136 5.47 -9.46 4.04
N HIS A 137 6.13 -10.40 4.74
CA HIS A 137 7.54 -10.28 5.06
C HIS A 137 8.41 -10.83 3.90
N PRO A 138 9.34 -10.07 3.32
CA PRO A 138 10.12 -10.50 2.15
C PRO A 138 10.87 -11.82 2.34
N ASP A 139 11.47 -12.05 3.51
CA ASP A 139 12.18 -13.31 3.79
C ASP A 139 11.24 -14.54 3.79
N SER A 140 9.93 -14.34 4.00
CA SER A 140 8.95 -15.41 4.07
C SER A 140 8.42 -15.82 2.69
N VAL A 141 8.24 -14.86 1.78
CA VAL A 141 7.60 -15.09 0.48
C VAL A 141 8.52 -14.89 -0.72
N ALA A 142 9.69 -14.27 -0.53
CA ALA A 142 10.62 -13.87 -1.59
C ALA A 142 12.09 -14.13 -1.24
N ALA A 143 12.38 -15.17 -0.44
CA ALA A 143 13.72 -15.44 0.11
C ALA A 143 14.84 -15.43 -0.94
N SER A 144 14.65 -16.07 -2.09
CA SER A 144 15.66 -16.09 -3.16
C SER A 144 15.92 -14.71 -3.78
N LEU A 145 14.90 -13.86 -3.86
CA LEU A 145 15.05 -12.50 -4.37
C LEU A 145 15.76 -11.60 -3.35
N VAL A 146 15.50 -11.79 -2.05
CA VAL A 146 16.23 -11.13 -0.96
C VAL A 146 17.71 -11.52 -0.98
N GLU A 147 18.02 -12.80 -1.13
CA GLU A 147 19.39 -13.31 -1.23
C GLU A 147 20.11 -12.67 -2.42
N ALA A 148 19.53 -12.73 -3.61
CA ALA A 148 20.10 -12.13 -4.81
C ALA A 148 20.32 -10.62 -4.68
N ALA A 149 19.36 -9.88 -4.13
CA ALA A 149 19.47 -8.43 -3.91
C ALA A 149 20.51 -8.07 -2.83
N THR A 150 20.74 -8.96 -1.87
CA THR A 150 21.79 -8.78 -0.85
C THR A 150 23.17 -9.04 -1.44
N GLU A 151 23.32 -10.10 -2.23
CA GLU A 151 24.57 -10.44 -2.92
C GLU A 151 24.99 -9.36 -3.93
N SER A 152 24.02 -8.73 -4.61
CA SER A 152 24.27 -7.60 -5.51
C SER A 152 24.54 -6.28 -4.79
N GLY A 153 24.35 -6.21 -3.47
CA GLY A 153 24.47 -4.99 -2.68
C GLY A 153 23.32 -4.00 -2.86
N SER A 154 22.22 -4.40 -3.52
CA SER A 154 21.04 -3.56 -3.72
C SER A 154 20.24 -3.34 -2.44
N ILE A 155 20.35 -4.29 -1.49
CA ILE A 155 19.83 -4.15 -0.13
C ILE A 155 20.84 -4.61 0.92
N GLU A 156 20.79 -3.99 2.10
CA GLU A 156 21.59 -4.40 3.26
C GLU A 156 20.75 -4.46 4.53
N ARG A 157 20.75 -5.59 5.23
CA ARG A 157 20.04 -5.72 6.51
C ARG A 157 20.83 -5.07 7.64
N ARG A 158 20.26 -4.07 8.32
CA ARG A 158 20.97 -3.33 9.37
C ARG A 158 20.09 -2.99 10.58
N PRO A 159 20.65 -2.70 11.77
CA PRO A 159 19.88 -2.17 12.88
C PRO A 159 19.30 -0.79 12.58
N GLY A 160 18.13 -0.48 13.16
CA GLY A 160 17.45 0.79 12.97
C GLY A 160 15.96 0.62 12.73
N VAL A 161 15.36 1.64 12.11
CA VAL A 161 13.94 1.75 11.79
C VAL A 161 13.73 1.90 10.28
N ALA A 162 12.66 1.30 9.74
CA ALA A 162 12.30 1.32 8.34
C ALA A 162 11.60 2.64 7.99
N ILE A 163 12.39 3.65 7.63
CA ILE A 163 11.92 4.99 7.23
C ILE A 163 12.42 5.34 5.83
N PRO A 164 11.69 6.16 5.05
CA PRO A 164 12.10 6.50 3.67
C PRO A 164 13.17 7.60 3.60
N VAL A 165 13.44 8.27 4.71
CA VAL A 165 14.33 9.44 4.81
C VAL A 165 15.41 9.22 5.87
N ASP A 166 16.51 9.97 5.77
CA ASP A 166 17.58 9.92 6.78
C ASP A 166 17.23 10.67 8.06
N ASP A 167 16.30 11.62 8.00
CA ASP A 167 15.82 12.28 9.21
C ASP A 167 14.88 11.34 9.98
N VAL A 168 15.33 10.86 11.14
CA VAL A 168 14.58 9.92 11.97
C VAL A 168 13.34 10.58 12.57
N VAL A 169 13.36 11.88 12.83
CA VAL A 169 12.22 12.59 13.39
C VAL A 169 11.11 12.66 12.35
N ASP A 170 11.43 13.15 11.15
CA ASP A 170 10.52 13.17 10.00
C ASP A 170 10.05 11.75 9.63
N GLY A 171 10.98 10.80 9.62
CA GLY A 171 10.75 9.38 9.36
C GLY A 171 9.70 8.74 10.27
N LEU A 172 9.84 8.89 11.58
CA LEU A 172 8.97 8.25 12.57
C LEU A 172 7.64 8.99 12.75
N ALA A 173 7.64 10.33 12.67
CA ALA A 173 6.40 11.11 12.79
C ALA A 173 5.41 10.78 11.67
N HIS A 174 5.92 10.47 10.48
CA HIS A 174 5.10 10.22 9.28
C HIS A 174 5.05 8.74 8.86
N SER A 175 5.55 7.79 9.66
CA SER A 175 5.51 6.39 9.24
C SER A 175 4.13 5.77 9.46
N THR A 176 3.53 5.21 8.40
CA THR A 176 2.30 4.40 8.53
C THR A 176 2.58 2.91 8.70
N LEU A 177 3.85 2.55 8.93
CA LEU A 177 4.23 1.22 9.39
C LEU A 177 4.05 1.06 10.91
N VAL A 178 3.82 2.13 11.65
CA VAL A 178 3.73 2.07 13.11
C VAL A 178 2.71 3.06 13.61
N HIS A 179 2.09 2.75 14.75
CA HIS A 179 1.31 3.73 15.48
C HIS A 179 1.70 3.69 16.95
N ALA A 180 2.16 4.83 17.46
CA ALA A 180 2.65 5.04 18.82
C ALA A 180 2.19 6.44 19.30
N PRO A 181 2.38 6.78 20.59
CA PRO A 181 1.97 8.09 21.13
C PRO A 181 2.57 9.31 20.42
N PHE A 182 3.72 9.16 19.75
CA PHE A 182 4.38 10.23 18.99
C PHE A 182 3.96 10.30 17.51
N SER A 183 3.16 9.36 17.02
CA SER A 183 2.81 9.29 15.60
C SER A 183 2.03 10.51 15.15
N GLY A 184 2.47 11.13 14.05
CA GLY A 184 1.91 12.38 13.52
C GLY A 184 2.51 13.67 14.11
N ASP A 185 3.42 13.58 15.10
CA ASP A 185 3.98 14.73 15.81
C ASP A 185 5.51 14.65 15.93
N GLU A 186 6.21 15.49 15.16
CA GLU A 186 7.68 15.57 15.16
C GLU A 186 8.26 16.03 16.51
N ASP A 187 7.55 16.89 17.24
CA ASP A 187 8.00 17.36 18.56
C ASP A 187 7.88 16.25 19.60
N ALA A 188 6.81 15.45 19.53
CA ALA A 188 6.66 14.25 20.35
C ALA A 188 7.77 13.22 20.05
N VAL A 189 8.12 13.00 18.77
CA VAL A 189 9.25 12.12 18.40
C VAL A 189 10.56 12.66 18.95
N ARG A 190 10.81 13.96 18.86
CA ARG A 190 12.03 14.59 19.38
C ARG A 190 12.12 14.44 20.91
N ALA A 191 11.00 14.61 21.61
CA ALA A 191 10.92 14.42 23.05
C ALA A 191 11.26 12.96 23.43
N GLU A 192 10.65 11.98 22.76
CA GLU A 192 10.89 10.56 22.98
C GLU A 192 12.35 10.17 22.74
N LEU A 193 12.97 10.73 21.69
CA LEU A 193 14.34 10.39 21.29
C LEU A 193 15.41 11.30 21.90
N SER A 194 15.04 12.23 22.78
CA SER A 194 15.94 13.23 23.37
C SER A 194 17.23 12.62 23.96
N SER A 195 17.10 11.48 24.67
CA SER A 195 18.23 10.76 25.27
C SER A 195 19.26 10.21 24.28
N VAL A 196 18.92 10.10 22.99
CA VAL A 196 19.77 9.53 21.94
C VAL A 196 20.14 10.54 20.85
N ILE A 197 19.34 11.60 20.66
CA ILE A 197 19.56 12.63 19.61
C ILE A 197 20.45 13.79 20.12
N GLU A 198 20.61 14.00 21.43
CA GLU A 198 21.49 15.03 21.98
C GLU A 198 22.99 14.69 21.78
N GLY A 199 23.57 15.08 20.65
CA GLY A 199 25.03 15.07 20.42
C GLY A 199 25.47 15.21 18.96
N ASP A 200 26.59 15.89 18.72
CA ASP A 200 27.27 15.92 17.41
C ASP A 200 28.04 14.59 17.21
N ARG A 201 27.33 13.55 16.76
CA ARG A 201 27.90 12.27 16.32
C ARG A 201 27.70 12.12 14.82
N VAL A 202 28.65 12.69 14.09
CA VAL A 202 28.80 12.68 12.64
C VAL A 202 28.49 11.28 12.05
N ALA A 203 27.25 11.11 11.54
CA ALA A 203 26.65 9.93 10.88
C ALA A 203 26.35 8.68 11.76
N ARG A 204 25.22 8.71 12.50
CA ARG A 204 24.56 7.61 13.27
C ARG A 204 25.18 6.20 13.10
N ASP A 205 26.06 5.85 14.02
CA ASP A 205 26.63 4.50 14.16
C ASP A 205 25.55 3.42 14.43
N GLU A 206 25.96 2.16 14.34
CA GLU A 206 25.08 1.02 14.55
C GLU A 206 24.43 1.00 15.95
N GLU A 207 25.16 1.48 16.96
CA GLU A 207 24.70 1.57 18.34
C GLU A 207 23.56 2.58 18.48
N THR A 208 23.70 3.78 17.90
CA THR A 208 22.66 4.82 17.87
C THR A 208 21.40 4.30 17.19
N ARG A 209 21.55 3.63 16.04
CA ARG A 209 20.40 3.03 15.32
C ARG A 209 19.68 1.97 16.16
N ARG A 210 20.43 1.15 16.91
CA ARG A 210 19.87 0.15 17.81
C ARG A 210 19.17 0.77 19.02
N SER A 211 19.69 1.87 19.57
CA SER A 211 19.07 2.61 20.66
C SER A 211 17.74 3.24 20.22
N ILE A 212 17.70 3.86 19.04
CA ILE A 212 16.46 4.40 18.44
C ILE A 212 15.42 3.27 18.28
N ALA A 213 15.81 2.15 17.67
CA ALA A 213 14.92 1.01 17.49
C ALA A 213 14.37 0.48 18.83
N SER A 214 15.20 0.43 19.87
CA SER A 214 14.80 0.00 21.22
C SER A 214 13.81 0.97 21.87
N LEU A 215 14.04 2.28 21.76
CA LEU A 215 13.12 3.30 22.28
C LEU A 215 11.75 3.20 21.61
N VAL A 216 11.71 3.07 20.28
CA VAL A 216 10.45 2.91 19.55
C VAL A 216 9.69 1.65 20.00
N ALA A 217 10.39 0.53 20.16
CA ALA A 217 9.78 -0.70 20.66
C ALA A 217 9.24 -0.55 22.10
N LEU A 218 9.97 0.18 22.97
CA LEU A 218 9.54 0.46 24.34
C LEU A 218 8.34 1.41 24.39
N ALA A 219 8.30 2.44 23.54
CA ALA A 219 7.17 3.37 23.45
C ALA A 219 5.87 2.66 23.09
N ILE A 220 5.93 1.67 22.19
CA ILE A 220 4.76 0.87 21.78
C ILE A 220 4.36 -0.13 22.87
N ALA A 221 5.32 -0.76 23.52
CA ALA A 221 5.06 -1.72 24.59
C ALA A 221 4.57 -1.05 25.88
N GLY A 222 4.93 0.21 26.11
CA GLY A 222 4.54 1.02 27.26
C GLY A 222 3.29 1.87 27.07
N ASP A 223 2.68 1.86 25.88
CA ASP A 223 1.43 2.56 25.61
C ASP A 223 0.25 1.74 26.18
N ASP A 224 -0.52 2.33 27.10
CA ASP A 224 -1.64 1.67 27.80
C ASP A 224 -2.79 1.28 26.85
N GLU A 225 -2.90 1.96 25.71
CA GLU A 225 -3.88 1.66 24.67
C GLU A 225 -3.35 0.65 23.63
N SER A 226 -2.06 0.30 23.71
CA SER A 226 -1.46 -0.72 22.86
C SER A 226 -1.93 -2.12 23.25
N THR A 227 -1.95 -3.01 22.26
CA THR A 227 -2.26 -4.42 22.48
C THR A 227 -0.98 -5.25 22.46
N PRO A 228 -0.96 -6.48 23.01
CA PRO A 228 0.17 -7.39 22.86
C PRO A 228 0.60 -7.62 21.40
N ARG A 229 -0.33 -7.43 20.45
CA ARG A 229 -0.06 -7.50 19.01
C ARG A 229 0.84 -6.37 18.52
N GLY A 230 0.77 -5.19 19.12
CA GLY A 230 1.63 -4.05 18.77
C GLY A 230 3.12 -4.40 18.90
N ALA A 231 3.47 -5.22 19.89
CA ALA A 231 4.83 -5.70 20.09
C ALA A 231 5.34 -6.67 19.00
N THR A 232 4.44 -7.36 18.30
CA THR A 232 4.77 -8.16 17.10
C THR A 232 4.72 -7.28 15.84
N ALA A 233 3.71 -6.42 15.72
CA ALA A 233 3.52 -5.56 14.56
C ALA A 233 4.69 -4.59 14.35
N VAL A 234 5.31 -4.10 15.43
CA VAL A 234 6.50 -3.23 15.34
C VAL A 234 7.68 -3.90 14.63
N GLU A 235 7.77 -5.23 14.59
CA GLU A 235 8.90 -5.93 13.96
C GLU A 235 9.10 -5.54 12.49
N ARG A 236 8.01 -5.17 11.77
CA ARG A 236 8.10 -4.70 10.38
C ARG A 236 8.85 -3.37 10.21
N LEU A 237 8.92 -2.59 11.28
CA LEU A 237 9.68 -1.35 11.34
C LEU A 237 11.15 -1.62 11.71
N LEU A 238 11.42 -2.66 12.50
CA LEU A 238 12.74 -2.87 13.10
C LEU A 238 13.68 -3.65 12.19
N ARG A 239 14.99 -3.37 12.34
CA ARG A 239 16.07 -4.03 11.59
C ARG A 239 15.78 -3.99 10.07
N PRO A 240 15.66 -2.80 9.46
CA PRO A 240 15.26 -2.66 8.07
C PRO A 240 16.31 -3.22 7.09
N TYR A 241 15.86 -3.43 5.86
CA TYR A 241 16.72 -3.46 4.68
C TYR A 241 16.95 -2.01 4.22
N GLU A 242 18.18 -1.53 4.30
CA GLU A 242 18.62 -0.31 3.63
C GLU A 242 18.71 -0.55 2.12
N THR A 243 18.48 0.50 1.34
CA THR A 243 18.52 0.47 -0.13
C THR A 243 19.51 1.53 -0.63
N PRO A 244 20.83 1.23 -0.65
CA PRO A 244 21.89 2.23 -0.88
C PRO A 244 21.73 3.04 -2.18
N ASP A 245 21.37 2.36 -3.26
CA ASP A 245 21.14 2.96 -4.59
C ASP A 245 19.64 3.13 -4.91
N GLY A 246 18.77 2.91 -3.92
CA GLY A 246 17.32 2.95 -4.07
C GLY A 246 16.75 4.37 -4.07
N PRO A 247 15.46 4.52 -4.43
CA PRO A 247 14.79 5.83 -4.46
C PRO A 247 14.58 6.44 -3.06
N VAL A 248 14.64 5.62 -2.00
CA VAL A 248 14.46 6.02 -0.60
C VAL A 248 15.43 5.23 0.29
N ALA A 249 15.51 5.56 1.58
CA ALA A 249 16.54 5.02 2.46
C ALA A 249 16.36 3.53 2.86
N THR A 250 15.12 3.03 2.91
CA THR A 250 14.86 1.64 3.31
C THR A 250 13.73 1.01 2.50
N LEU A 251 13.74 -0.32 2.43
CA LEU A 251 12.70 -1.11 1.76
C LEU A 251 11.31 -0.91 2.38
N GLY A 252 11.22 -0.93 3.72
CA GLY A 252 9.95 -0.67 4.41
C GLY A 252 9.47 0.76 4.23
N GLY A 253 10.38 1.74 4.28
CA GLY A 253 10.07 3.12 3.94
C GLY A 253 9.57 3.27 2.49
N PHE A 254 10.12 2.49 1.56
CA PHE A 254 9.65 2.50 0.17
C PHE A 254 8.24 1.96 0.05
N ALA A 255 7.93 0.87 0.74
CA ALA A 255 6.58 0.31 0.80
C ALA A 255 5.56 1.30 1.38
N ASP A 256 5.94 2.01 2.45
CA ASP A 256 5.13 3.06 3.08
C ASP A 256 4.83 4.20 2.09
N VAL A 257 5.87 4.68 1.40
CA VAL A 257 5.73 5.71 0.35
C VAL A 257 4.86 5.22 -0.80
N LEU A 258 5.04 3.99 -1.29
CA LEU A 258 4.26 3.41 -2.38
C LEU A 258 2.77 3.33 -2.05
N ASN A 259 2.42 2.93 -0.82
CA ASN A 259 1.04 2.91 -0.36
C ASN A 259 0.43 4.32 -0.34
N ALA A 260 1.17 5.31 0.18
CA ALA A 260 0.68 6.68 0.25
C ALA A 260 0.51 7.30 -1.15
N VAL A 261 1.51 7.19 -2.04
CA VAL A 261 1.41 7.79 -3.38
C VAL A 261 0.38 7.12 -4.26
N ALA A 262 0.09 5.82 -4.08
CA ALA A 262 -0.96 5.14 -4.83
C ALA A 262 -2.34 5.74 -4.55
N VAL A 263 -2.53 6.32 -3.35
CA VAL A 263 -3.76 6.96 -2.89
C VAL A 263 -3.74 8.46 -3.21
N GLU A 264 -2.72 9.18 -2.72
CA GLU A 264 -2.71 10.64 -2.75
C GLU A 264 -2.35 11.22 -4.12
N ARG A 265 -1.41 10.57 -4.83
CA ARG A 265 -0.79 11.10 -6.07
C ARG A 265 -0.37 9.97 -7.01
N PRO A 266 -1.32 9.18 -7.56
CA PRO A 266 -1.00 7.95 -8.30
C PRO A 266 -0.06 8.18 -9.49
N GLY A 267 -0.20 9.30 -10.21
CA GLY A 267 0.72 9.65 -11.30
C GLY A 267 2.17 9.84 -10.86
N VAL A 268 2.40 10.39 -9.66
CA VAL A 268 3.75 10.49 -9.05
C VAL A 268 4.24 9.09 -8.68
N GLY A 269 3.38 8.25 -8.13
CA GLY A 269 3.69 6.86 -7.83
C GLY A 269 4.13 6.07 -9.06
N VAL A 270 3.43 6.21 -10.19
CA VAL A 270 3.81 5.58 -11.46
C VAL A 270 5.16 6.09 -11.95
N ALA A 271 5.42 7.40 -11.89
CA ALA A 271 6.71 7.97 -12.28
C ALA A 271 7.86 7.42 -11.40
N LEU A 272 7.63 7.32 -10.09
CA LEU A 272 8.58 6.76 -9.12
C LEU A 272 8.87 5.29 -9.41
N ALA A 273 7.83 4.47 -9.60
CA ALA A 273 7.94 3.05 -9.91
C ALA A 273 8.66 2.81 -11.26
N LEU A 274 8.52 3.72 -12.23
CA LEU A 274 9.24 3.66 -13.51
C LEU A 274 10.70 4.13 -13.45
N GLY A 275 11.15 4.67 -12.30
CA GLY A 275 12.50 5.24 -12.16
C GLY A 275 12.67 6.61 -12.81
N HIS A 276 11.56 7.31 -13.10
CA HIS A 276 11.55 8.61 -13.80
C HIS A 276 11.61 9.83 -12.86
N GLY A 277 11.96 9.61 -11.59
CA GLY A 277 12.03 10.65 -10.57
C GLY A 277 10.75 10.77 -9.75
N GLY A 278 10.43 11.98 -9.28
CA GLY A 278 9.25 12.24 -8.44
C GLY A 278 9.44 11.99 -6.94
N ARG A 279 10.66 11.63 -6.49
CA ARG A 279 10.97 11.33 -5.07
C ARG A 279 10.46 12.40 -4.10
N SER A 280 10.76 13.69 -4.33
CA SER A 280 10.31 14.75 -3.41
C SER A 280 8.80 14.83 -3.32
N ALA A 281 8.10 14.82 -4.46
CA ALA A 281 6.64 14.83 -4.51
C ALA A 281 6.01 13.58 -3.88
N ALA A 282 6.69 12.43 -3.98
CA ALA A 282 6.28 11.19 -3.33
C ALA A 282 6.42 11.26 -1.80
N LEU A 283 7.51 11.83 -1.29
CA LEU A 283 7.71 12.05 0.14
C LEU A 283 6.70 13.08 0.69
N ASP A 284 6.37 14.13 -0.06
CA ASP A 284 5.35 15.10 0.34
C ASP A 284 3.97 14.43 0.45
N ALA A 285 3.60 13.60 -0.54
CA ALA A 285 2.36 12.81 -0.51
C ALA A 285 2.33 11.84 0.68
N TRP A 286 3.45 11.17 0.97
CA TRP A 286 3.59 10.30 2.14
C TRP A 286 3.38 11.05 3.46
N ARG A 287 3.97 12.23 3.64
CA ARG A 287 3.75 13.05 4.84
C ARG A 287 2.30 13.50 4.97
N THR A 288 1.67 13.93 3.87
CA THR A 288 0.24 14.31 3.86
C THR A 288 -0.64 13.13 4.29
N HIS A 289 -0.42 11.96 3.69
CA HIS A 289 -1.16 10.74 4.02
C HIS A 289 -1.02 10.38 5.49
N ALA A 290 0.21 10.35 6.00
CA ALA A 290 0.50 9.95 7.37
C ALA A 290 -0.11 10.91 8.40
N ARG A 291 -0.04 12.23 8.17
CA ARG A 291 -0.67 13.22 9.05
C ARG A 291 -2.18 13.03 9.10
N ALA A 292 -2.82 12.86 7.95
CA ALA A 292 -4.26 12.64 7.87
C ALA A 292 -4.66 11.36 8.64
N VAL A 293 -3.94 10.26 8.42
CA VAL A 293 -4.21 8.97 9.08
C VAL A 293 -3.99 9.04 10.59
N HIS A 294 -2.83 9.54 11.06
CA HIS A 294 -2.54 9.59 12.50
C HIS A 294 -3.46 10.56 13.24
N ARG A 295 -3.79 11.71 12.64
CA ARG A 295 -4.80 12.62 13.18
C ARG A 295 -6.15 11.93 13.30
N ALA A 296 -6.60 11.23 12.25
CA ALA A 296 -7.86 10.53 12.25
C ALA A 296 -7.93 9.46 13.35
N ILE A 297 -6.84 8.70 13.56
CA ILE A 297 -6.78 7.71 14.65
C ILE A 297 -6.83 8.41 16.02
N GLY A 298 -6.07 9.49 16.20
CA GLY A 298 -5.98 10.22 17.47
C GLY A 298 -7.27 10.94 17.88
N THR A 299 -8.13 11.30 16.93
CA THR A 299 -9.42 11.96 17.18
C THR A 299 -10.63 11.06 16.95
N ALA A 300 -10.43 9.78 16.65
CA ALA A 300 -11.50 8.87 16.27
C ALA A 300 -12.49 8.59 17.41
N HIS A 301 -13.77 8.51 17.05
CA HIS A 301 -14.80 7.90 17.87
C HIS A 301 -14.79 6.40 17.65
N THR A 302 -14.45 5.64 18.70
CA THR A 302 -14.31 4.19 18.62
C THR A 302 -15.46 3.45 19.32
N GLY A 303 -15.76 2.23 18.86
CA GLY A 303 -16.76 1.37 19.48
C GLY A 303 -16.37 -0.11 19.37
N ARG A 304 -16.62 -0.89 20.43
CA ARG A 304 -16.40 -2.34 20.44
C ARG A 304 -17.73 -3.05 20.34
N TYR A 305 -17.81 -3.95 19.38
CA TYR A 305 -18.94 -4.83 19.14
C TYR A 305 -18.38 -6.25 19.05
N ASP A 306 -19.17 -7.25 19.42
CA ASP A 306 -18.82 -8.67 19.42
C ASP A 306 -17.98 -9.09 18.17
N GLY A 307 -16.65 -9.13 18.31
CA GLY A 307 -15.68 -9.46 17.25
C GLY A 307 -15.23 -8.32 16.33
N VAL A 308 -15.76 -7.10 16.47
CA VAL A 308 -15.53 -5.96 15.57
C VAL A 308 -15.21 -4.68 16.35
N PHE A 309 -14.08 -4.06 16.04
CA PHE A 309 -13.72 -2.73 16.54
C PHE A 309 -13.97 -1.68 15.45
N VAL A 310 -14.85 -0.72 15.73
CA VAL A 310 -15.23 0.33 14.78
C VAL A 310 -14.46 1.60 15.10
N VAL A 311 -13.94 2.25 14.06
CA VAL A 311 -13.23 3.52 14.10
C VAL A 311 -13.95 4.51 13.20
N ARG A 312 -14.24 5.71 13.72
CA ARG A 312 -14.84 6.81 12.96
C ARG A 312 -13.99 8.04 13.17
N GLY A 313 -13.34 8.53 12.13
CA GLY A 313 -12.47 9.70 12.22
C GLY A 313 -12.46 10.44 10.91
N ASP A 314 -12.25 11.75 10.99
CA ASP A 314 -12.06 12.56 9.81
C ASP A 314 -10.67 12.31 9.22
N VAL A 315 -10.65 11.66 8.05
CA VAL A 315 -9.45 11.41 7.25
C VAL A 315 -9.29 12.44 6.12
N GLY A 316 -10.17 13.43 6.01
CA GLY A 316 -10.13 14.50 5.02
C GLY A 316 -8.87 15.35 5.14
N SER A 317 -8.54 16.09 4.09
CA SER A 317 -7.32 16.92 4.07
C SER A 317 -7.49 18.21 4.89
N GLY A 318 -8.74 18.65 5.09
CA GLY A 318 -9.15 19.98 5.57
C GLY A 318 -9.27 20.16 7.09
N GLY A 319 -8.18 19.93 7.84
CA GLY A 319 -8.15 20.16 9.29
C GLY A 319 -7.11 21.19 9.75
N GLY A 320 -6.93 22.28 8.99
CA GLY A 320 -6.19 23.45 9.43
C GLY A 320 -7.15 24.62 9.64
N ASP A 321 -7.07 25.30 10.79
CA ASP A 321 -7.87 26.47 11.14
C ASP A 321 -8.05 27.46 9.96
N VAL A 322 -9.20 27.42 9.28
CA VAL A 322 -9.62 28.49 8.37
C VAL A 322 -10.31 29.58 9.21
N SER A 323 -9.49 30.29 9.98
CA SER A 323 -9.77 31.69 10.32
C SER A 323 -9.21 32.55 9.18
N GLY A 324 -9.83 32.47 8.00
CA GLY A 324 -9.38 33.15 6.80
C GLY A 324 -10.56 33.39 5.85
N ASP A 325 -11.07 34.61 5.91
CA ASP A 325 -11.99 35.28 4.99
C ASP A 325 -12.25 34.57 3.63
N GLY A 326 -13.42 33.92 3.52
CA GLY A 326 -14.32 34.01 2.37
C GLY A 326 -13.78 33.83 0.95
N GLY A 327 -12.75 33.00 0.73
CA GLY A 327 -12.29 32.63 -0.61
C GLY A 327 -12.97 31.34 -1.09
N ASP A 328 -13.76 31.46 -2.15
CA ASP A 328 -14.37 30.42 -3.01
C ASP A 328 -14.10 28.95 -2.60
N ALA A 329 -15.08 28.36 -1.92
CA ALA A 329 -15.14 26.94 -1.56
C ALA A 329 -15.48 26.07 -2.79
N GLU A 330 -14.60 26.04 -3.79
CA GLU A 330 -14.79 25.20 -4.99
C GLU A 330 -13.74 24.08 -5.18
N ASP A 331 -12.79 23.87 -4.26
CA ASP A 331 -11.75 22.82 -4.43
C ASP A 331 -11.70 21.73 -3.32
N ASP A 332 -12.54 21.78 -2.28
CA ASP A 332 -12.60 20.76 -1.22
C ASP A 332 -13.60 19.63 -1.54
N VAL A 333 -13.57 19.11 -2.76
CA VAL A 333 -14.05 17.73 -2.96
C VAL A 333 -12.91 16.84 -2.46
N ASP A 334 -12.91 16.52 -1.17
CA ASP A 334 -12.08 15.44 -0.65
C ASP A 334 -12.31 14.23 -1.57
N ASP A 335 -11.29 13.88 -2.35
CA ASP A 335 -11.34 12.79 -3.31
C ASP A 335 -11.75 11.53 -2.55
N GLU A 336 -12.97 11.04 -2.77
CA GLU A 336 -13.56 9.91 -2.05
C GLU A 336 -12.62 8.68 -2.09
N ASP A 337 -11.84 8.57 -3.17
CA ASP A 337 -10.80 7.56 -3.33
C ASP A 337 -9.62 7.75 -2.36
N ALA A 338 -9.19 9.00 -2.13
CA ALA A 338 -8.18 9.33 -1.13
C ALA A 338 -8.69 9.03 0.28
N THR A 339 -9.94 9.38 0.58
CA THR A 339 -10.63 9.05 1.84
C THR A 339 -10.62 7.55 2.10
N LEU A 340 -11.04 6.75 1.13
CA LEU A 340 -11.05 5.28 1.25
C LEU A 340 -9.64 4.71 1.46
N GLY A 341 -8.65 5.22 0.72
CA GLY A 341 -7.26 4.82 0.86
C GLY A 341 -6.68 5.14 2.25
N ARG A 342 -6.98 6.31 2.81
CA ARG A 342 -6.59 6.71 4.17
C ARG A 342 -7.30 5.87 5.25
N LEU A 343 -8.60 5.60 5.11
CA LEU A 343 -9.34 4.71 6.02
C LEU A 343 -8.74 3.30 6.03
N ARG A 344 -8.30 2.79 4.89
CA ARG A 344 -7.62 1.49 4.80
C ARG A 344 -6.34 1.46 5.61
N THR A 345 -5.50 2.49 5.50
CA THR A 345 -4.28 2.61 6.31
C THR A 345 -4.64 2.70 7.80
N ALA A 346 -5.65 3.50 8.16
CA ALA A 346 -6.10 3.66 9.54
C ALA A 346 -6.62 2.34 10.14
N ALA A 347 -7.46 1.60 9.41
CA ALA A 347 -7.98 0.30 9.84
C ALA A 347 -6.83 -0.69 10.11
N GLY A 348 -5.82 -0.73 9.24
CA GLY A 348 -4.63 -1.56 9.42
C GLY A 348 -3.84 -1.21 10.68
N LEU A 349 -3.57 0.08 10.90
CA LEU A 349 -2.85 0.55 12.09
C LEU A 349 -3.64 0.28 13.38
N VAL A 350 -4.94 0.56 13.41
CA VAL A 350 -5.77 0.28 14.58
C VAL A 350 -5.84 -1.22 14.85
N ARG A 351 -5.96 -2.06 13.82
CA ARG A 351 -5.92 -3.52 13.95
C ARG A 351 -4.62 -4.01 14.57
N ASP A 352 -3.50 -3.39 14.19
CA ASP A 352 -2.18 -3.84 14.60
C ASP A 352 -1.81 -3.35 16.01
N PHE A 353 -2.19 -2.12 16.36
CA PHE A 353 -1.72 -1.46 17.58
C PHE A 353 -2.80 -1.23 18.64
N ARG A 354 -4.05 -0.92 18.28
CA ARG A 354 -5.07 -0.43 19.24
C ARG A 354 -6.20 -1.43 19.55
N SER A 355 -6.47 -2.37 18.63
CA SER A 355 -7.64 -3.24 18.72
C SER A 355 -7.29 -4.68 19.10
N PRO A 356 -7.90 -5.24 20.17
CA PRO A 356 -7.79 -6.67 20.47
C PRO A 356 -8.72 -7.51 19.60
N GLU A 357 -9.70 -6.91 18.92
CA GLU A 357 -10.71 -7.61 18.14
C GLU A 357 -10.08 -8.26 16.88
N PRO A 358 -10.70 -9.33 16.35
CA PRO A 358 -10.22 -9.99 15.13
C PRO A 358 -10.41 -9.14 13.87
N LEU A 359 -11.38 -8.22 13.87
CA LEU A 359 -11.67 -7.32 12.75
C LEU A 359 -11.79 -5.86 13.21
N VAL A 360 -11.21 -4.96 12.41
CA VAL A 360 -11.39 -3.51 12.52
C VAL A 360 -12.15 -2.99 11.30
N ALA A 361 -13.13 -2.14 11.54
CA ALA A 361 -13.86 -1.40 10.51
C ALA A 361 -13.64 0.10 10.69
N ALA A 362 -12.94 0.74 9.76
CA ALA A 362 -12.85 2.19 9.67
C ALA A 362 -13.95 2.69 8.72
N LEU A 363 -14.88 3.49 9.24
CA LEU A 363 -16.06 3.95 8.52
C LEU A 363 -15.91 5.42 8.14
N GLY A 364 -16.32 5.74 6.91
CA GLY A 364 -16.53 7.08 6.41
C GLY A 364 -17.91 7.19 5.74
N ASP A 365 -18.18 8.33 5.12
CA ASP A 365 -19.44 8.56 4.42
C ASP A 365 -19.57 7.65 3.19
N GLY A 366 -20.50 6.68 3.23
CA GLY A 366 -20.71 5.69 2.17
C GLY A 366 -19.55 4.73 1.88
N VAL A 367 -18.50 4.73 2.72
CA VAL A 367 -17.30 3.92 2.51
C VAL A 367 -16.83 3.23 3.78
N ALA A 368 -16.28 2.03 3.63
CA ALA A 368 -15.69 1.27 4.73
C ALA A 368 -14.36 0.65 4.31
N ALA A 369 -13.39 0.68 5.23
CA ALA A 369 -12.18 -0.11 5.12
C ALA A 369 -12.10 -1.13 6.26
N LEU A 370 -11.88 -2.39 5.89
CA LEU A 370 -11.91 -3.53 6.78
C LEU A 370 -10.52 -4.16 6.88
N ALA A 371 -10.05 -4.37 8.10
CA ALA A 371 -8.77 -4.99 8.38
C ALA A 371 -8.97 -6.13 9.39
N ALA A 372 -8.83 -7.37 8.92
CA ALA A 372 -8.95 -8.58 9.72
C ALA A 372 -7.58 -9.18 10.03
N ARG A 373 -7.52 -9.96 11.12
CA ARG A 373 -6.32 -10.70 11.52
C ARG A 373 -6.07 -11.91 10.63
N GLU A 374 -7.12 -12.70 10.39
CA GLU A 374 -7.02 -13.99 9.67
C GLU A 374 -7.91 -13.98 8.42
N SER A 375 -9.20 -13.69 8.59
CA SER A 375 -10.20 -13.68 7.51
C SER A 375 -11.42 -12.82 7.92
N GLY A 376 -12.38 -12.62 7.00
CA GLY A 376 -13.62 -11.89 7.26
C GLY A 376 -13.71 -10.50 6.64
N ALA A 377 -12.58 -9.91 6.20
CA ALA A 377 -12.60 -8.58 5.61
C ALA A 377 -13.32 -8.58 4.25
N GLY A 378 -13.02 -9.54 3.39
CA GLY A 378 -13.65 -9.66 2.06
C GLY A 378 -15.14 -9.95 2.16
N GLU A 379 -15.52 -10.88 3.05
CA GLU A 379 -16.91 -11.26 3.29
C GLU A 379 -17.76 -10.08 3.78
N ALA A 380 -17.25 -9.31 4.74
CA ALA A 380 -17.94 -8.12 5.23
C ALA A 380 -17.99 -7.00 4.18
N ALA A 381 -16.93 -6.78 3.40
CA ALA A 381 -16.93 -5.78 2.34
C ALA A 381 -17.95 -6.14 1.23
N ALA A 382 -18.01 -7.43 0.85
CA ALA A 382 -18.99 -7.94 -0.10
C ALA A 382 -20.43 -7.81 0.41
N ALA A 383 -20.66 -8.09 1.71
CA ALA A 383 -21.96 -7.92 2.35
C ALA A 383 -22.44 -6.46 2.28
N LEU A 384 -21.57 -5.50 2.64
CA LEU A 384 -21.90 -4.07 2.57
C LEU A 384 -22.27 -3.63 1.15
N ALA A 385 -21.44 -3.97 0.16
CA ALA A 385 -21.67 -3.58 -1.23
C ALA A 385 -22.92 -4.25 -1.84
N THR A 386 -23.37 -5.38 -1.31
CA THR A 386 -24.53 -6.13 -1.81
C THR A 386 -25.83 -5.71 -1.11
N GLU A 387 -25.81 -5.58 0.22
CA GLU A 387 -26.99 -5.27 1.03
C GLU A 387 -27.41 -3.81 0.90
N PHE A 388 -26.43 -2.91 0.81
CA PHE A 388 -26.63 -1.46 0.75
C PHE A 388 -26.17 -0.91 -0.62
N ALA A 389 -26.59 -1.59 -1.68
CA ALA A 389 -26.12 -1.32 -3.04
C ALA A 389 -26.65 0.02 -3.61
N THR A 390 -25.76 0.73 -4.29
CA THR A 390 -26.03 1.91 -5.12
C THR A 390 -25.48 1.69 -6.53
N ALA A 391 -25.62 2.68 -7.42
CA ALA A 391 -25.00 2.62 -8.75
C ALA A 391 -23.47 2.59 -8.71
N THR A 392 -22.85 3.04 -7.61
CA THR A 392 -21.40 3.09 -7.40
C THR A 392 -20.92 2.08 -6.35
N ALA A 393 -21.82 1.25 -5.81
CA ALA A 393 -21.46 0.23 -4.85
C ALA A 393 -20.51 -0.79 -5.49
N ALA A 394 -19.42 -1.01 -4.79
CA ALA A 394 -18.32 -1.86 -5.23
C ALA A 394 -17.55 -2.30 -4.00
N TRP A 395 -16.84 -3.42 -4.11
CA TRP A 395 -15.87 -3.82 -3.10
C TRP A 395 -14.63 -4.40 -3.77
N SER A 396 -13.51 -4.34 -3.06
CA SER A 396 -12.28 -4.99 -3.49
C SER A 396 -11.44 -5.40 -2.28
N GLY A 397 -10.56 -6.37 -2.48
CA GLY A 397 -9.67 -6.86 -1.45
C GLY A 397 -9.76 -8.37 -1.27
N GLY A 398 -9.25 -8.85 -0.16
CA GLY A 398 -9.16 -10.27 0.16
C GLY A 398 -9.53 -10.57 1.61
N PRO A 399 -9.15 -11.75 2.13
CA PRO A 399 -9.61 -12.23 3.43
C PRO A 399 -9.20 -11.32 4.60
N THR A 400 -8.02 -10.70 4.54
CA THR A 400 -7.44 -9.93 5.65
C THR A 400 -7.61 -8.42 5.50
N ARG A 401 -7.84 -7.91 4.28
CA ARG A 401 -8.02 -6.48 4.01
C ARG A 401 -8.97 -6.29 2.85
N ALA A 402 -9.97 -5.46 3.04
CA ALA A 402 -10.92 -5.11 1.99
C ALA A 402 -11.46 -3.70 2.17
N VAL A 403 -12.02 -3.15 1.10
CA VAL A 403 -12.70 -1.87 1.07
C VAL A 403 -14.04 -2.02 0.36
N ALA A 404 -15.03 -1.24 0.78
CA ALA A 404 -16.36 -1.25 0.20
C ALA A 404 -16.91 0.17 0.07
N ARG A 405 -17.69 0.36 -1.01
CA ARG A 405 -18.63 1.46 -1.22
C ARG A 405 -20.05 0.95 -1.04
N PHE A 406 -20.87 1.71 -0.33
CA PHE A 406 -22.26 1.41 -0.04
C PHE A 406 -23.09 2.70 0.04
N ASP A 407 -24.40 2.59 0.22
CA ASP A 407 -25.29 3.74 0.33
C ASP A 407 -24.95 4.61 1.57
N PRO A 408 -24.52 5.88 1.39
CA PRO A 408 -24.18 6.77 2.51
C PRO A 408 -25.36 7.07 3.44
N GLU A 409 -26.60 6.91 2.96
CA GLU A 409 -27.80 7.11 3.79
C GLU A 409 -28.10 5.91 4.70
N THR A 410 -27.31 4.83 4.61
CA THR A 410 -27.48 3.64 5.44
C THR A 410 -27.21 3.98 6.91
N PRO A 411 -28.15 3.66 7.84
CA PRO A 411 -27.89 3.85 9.25
C PRO A 411 -26.67 3.05 9.71
N GLU A 412 -25.77 3.71 10.41
CA GLU A 412 -24.50 3.10 10.85
C GLU A 412 -24.70 1.83 11.69
N ALA A 413 -25.76 1.77 12.49
CA ALA A 413 -26.09 0.58 13.25
C ALA A 413 -26.33 -0.65 12.36
N ASP A 414 -26.93 -0.45 11.18
CA ASP A 414 -27.20 -1.50 10.19
C ASP A 414 -25.91 -1.91 9.48
N VAL A 415 -25.04 -0.95 9.13
CA VAL A 415 -23.68 -1.22 8.61
C VAL A 415 -22.88 -2.11 9.56
N ILE A 416 -22.85 -1.77 10.85
CA ILE A 416 -22.13 -2.55 11.87
C ILE A 416 -22.77 -3.93 12.06
N ALA A 417 -24.10 -4.03 11.99
CA ALA A 417 -24.80 -5.31 12.07
C ALA A 417 -24.43 -6.22 10.90
N ALA A 418 -24.44 -5.71 9.67
CA ALA A 418 -24.07 -6.45 8.46
C ALA A 418 -22.62 -6.96 8.51
N ILE A 419 -21.67 -6.12 8.93
CA ILE A 419 -20.26 -6.54 9.10
C ILE A 419 -20.16 -7.72 10.07
N ARG A 420 -20.84 -7.63 11.22
CA ARG A 420 -20.80 -8.68 12.25
C ARG A 420 -21.45 -9.97 11.78
N GLU A 421 -22.54 -9.88 11.04
CA GLU A 421 -23.23 -11.06 10.50
C GLU A 421 -22.37 -11.78 9.46
N ALA A 422 -21.69 -11.04 8.59
CA ALA A 422 -20.81 -11.60 7.57
C ALA A 422 -19.57 -12.32 8.15
N THR A 423 -19.15 -11.97 9.37
CA THR A 423 -17.92 -12.48 9.99
C THR A 423 -18.15 -13.54 11.07
N ARG A 424 -19.39 -14.03 11.22
CA ARG A 424 -19.79 -14.98 12.28
C ARG A 424 -19.49 -16.44 11.97
#